data_AF-A0A3E1DW60-F1
#
_entry.id   AF-A0A3E1DW60-F1
#
_cell.length_a   1.000
_cell.length_b   1.000
_cell.length_c   1.000
_cell.angle_alpha   90.00
_cell.angle_beta   90.00
_cell.angle_gamma   90.00
#
_symmetry.space_group_name_H-M   'P 1'
#
loop_
_entity.id
_entity.type
_entity.pdbx_description
1 polymer ?
#
loop_
_entity_poly.entity_id
_entity_poly.type
_entity_poly.pdbx_seq_one_letter_code
_entity_poly.pdbx_strand_id
1 'polypeptide(L)'
;MNQYLCLLGRSLILALALCGSLTAGDTEAIESAKEAFAKRDFTEVVDLLKPVIDRPVGEATEQTQLAKEIAASAHQLRGEDHFRNARIKEALADFDAFIALLPEEAAGHWQRGIALYYAGKFQDGVNQFELHRTVNPDDVENSLWHLLCLMRLPGATVENTREQYLQVTRDRRIPMTQLQNLYTGKGTEEDVITAASSASEDARFYTDLYLGLYYEMIGDKEKSLPFIARAASNPTATHYMGDVARTHLLLRGQADANGN
;
A
#
# COMPACT_ATOMS: atom_id res chain seq x y z
N MET A 1 -5.06 -15.45 2.86
CA MET A 1 -5.14 -15.74 4.30
C MET A 1 -4.32 -14.66 5.00
N ASN A 2 -4.99 -13.84 5.80
CA ASN A 2 -4.61 -12.47 6.14
C ASN A 2 -3.33 -12.39 7.00
N GLN A 3 -2.30 -11.69 6.52
CA GLN A 3 -0.96 -11.65 7.14
C GLN A 3 -0.88 -10.74 8.38
N TYR A 4 -1.97 -10.05 8.74
CA TYR A 4 -2.03 -9.12 9.88
C TYR A 4 -2.46 -9.76 11.22
N LEU A 5 -2.70 -11.06 11.26
CA LEU A 5 -3.11 -11.78 12.49
C LEU A 5 -1.96 -12.50 13.22
N CYS A 6 -0.70 -12.24 12.88
CA CYS A 6 0.45 -12.98 13.41
C CYS A 6 1.52 -12.11 14.11
N LEU A 7 1.11 -11.04 14.82
CA LEU A 7 2.02 -10.23 15.65
C LEU A 7 1.79 -10.33 17.16
N LEU A 8 0.90 -11.22 17.62
CA LEU A 8 0.81 -11.59 19.04
C LEU A 8 1.78 -12.73 19.36
N GLY A 9 3.07 -12.41 19.46
CA GLY A 9 4.03 -13.35 20.04
C GLY A 9 5.49 -13.06 19.75
N ARG A 10 6.13 -12.23 20.59
CA ARG A 10 7.50 -12.46 21.10
C ARG A 10 7.90 -11.50 22.22
N SER A 11 8.00 -12.10 23.41
CA SER A 11 9.05 -11.93 24.41
C SER A 11 9.30 -10.57 25.10
N LEU A 12 8.60 -10.44 26.23
CA LEU A 12 8.99 -9.84 27.50
C LEU A 12 10.51 -9.90 27.80
N ILE A 13 11.20 -8.75 27.89
CA ILE A 13 12.33 -8.53 28.82
C ILE A 13 12.22 -7.10 29.40
N LEU A 14 12.21 -7.08 30.73
CA LEU A 14 12.01 -5.98 31.68
C LEU A 14 13.18 -4.97 31.69
N ALA A 15 12.87 -3.66 31.77
CA ALA A 15 13.32 -2.72 32.82
C ALA A 15 13.46 -1.25 32.35
N LEU A 16 12.55 -0.38 32.80
CA LEU A 16 12.83 0.73 33.74
C LEU A 16 11.56 1.55 33.96
N ALA A 17 11.15 1.64 35.22
CA ALA A 17 9.95 2.32 35.67
C ALA A 17 10.00 3.83 35.42
N LEU A 18 9.10 4.32 34.59
CA LEU A 18 8.52 5.67 34.71
C LEU A 18 7.05 5.46 35.11
N CYS A 19 6.79 5.68 36.39
CA CYS A 19 5.48 5.50 37.01
C CYS A 19 4.56 6.67 36.58
N GLY A 20 4.05 6.63 35.36
CA GLY A 20 2.77 7.27 35.03
C GLY A 20 1.68 6.39 35.61
N SER A 21 0.95 6.87 36.62
CA SER A 21 -0.14 6.10 37.21
C SER A 21 -1.22 5.85 36.16
N LEU A 22 -1.50 4.58 35.89
CA LEU A 22 -2.63 4.12 35.10
C LEU A 22 -3.90 4.83 35.54
N THR A 23 -4.65 5.42 34.60
CA THR A 23 -6.02 5.85 34.92
C THR A 23 -6.97 4.71 34.59
N ALA A 24 -7.97 4.46 35.45
CA ALA A 24 -9.03 3.49 35.14
C ALA A 24 -9.72 3.80 33.79
N GLY A 25 -9.78 5.09 33.42
CA GLY A 25 -10.31 5.55 32.14
C GLY A 25 -9.50 5.14 30.91
N ASP A 26 -8.17 5.01 31.01
CA ASP A 26 -7.34 4.54 29.87
C ASP A 26 -7.61 3.09 29.55
N THR A 27 -7.76 2.28 30.59
CA THR A 27 -8.04 0.86 30.44
C THR A 27 -9.44 0.66 29.84
N GLU A 28 -10.42 1.43 30.30
CA GLU A 28 -11.78 1.45 29.75
C GLU A 28 -11.79 1.88 28.27
N ALA A 29 -11.11 2.97 27.93
CA ALA A 29 -11.02 3.46 26.54
C ALA A 29 -10.39 2.42 25.60
N ILE A 30 -9.33 1.74 26.04
CA ILE A 30 -8.68 0.68 25.26
C ILE A 30 -9.61 -0.52 25.05
N GLU A 31 -10.35 -0.95 26.07
CA GLU A 31 -11.30 -2.06 25.93
C GLU A 31 -12.48 -1.68 25.02
N SER A 32 -13.05 -0.48 25.16
CA SER A 32 -14.09 0.02 24.24
C SER A 32 -13.57 0.11 22.80
N ALA A 33 -12.32 0.56 22.62
CA ALA A 33 -11.70 0.60 21.29
C ALA A 33 -11.53 -0.82 20.70
N LYS A 34 -11.16 -1.82 21.49
CA LYS A 34 -11.09 -3.22 21.01
C LYS A 34 -12.47 -3.74 20.58
N GLU A 35 -13.53 -3.38 21.30
CA GLU A 35 -14.90 -3.75 20.92
C GLU A 35 -15.34 -3.06 19.61
N ALA A 36 -15.06 -1.77 19.46
CA ALA A 36 -15.31 -1.03 18.22
C ALA A 36 -14.52 -1.61 17.04
N PHE A 37 -13.25 -1.98 17.28
CA PHE A 37 -12.39 -2.62 16.30
C PHE A 37 -12.97 -3.96 15.82
N ALA A 38 -13.46 -4.80 16.75
CA ALA A 38 -14.11 -6.07 16.41
C ALA A 38 -15.37 -5.88 15.54
N LYS A 39 -16.04 -4.73 15.65
CA LYS A 39 -17.20 -4.33 14.83
C LYS A 39 -16.79 -3.62 13.53
N ARG A 40 -15.49 -3.42 13.28
CA ARG A 40 -14.92 -2.62 12.18
C ARG A 40 -15.34 -1.14 12.19
N ASP A 41 -15.70 -0.59 13.34
CA ASP A 41 -15.90 0.86 13.49
C ASP A 41 -14.56 1.54 13.78
N PHE A 42 -13.73 1.64 12.75
CA PHE A 42 -12.38 2.20 12.89
C PHE A 42 -12.39 3.70 13.21
N THR A 43 -13.49 4.39 12.94
CA THR A 43 -13.63 5.79 13.33
C THR A 43 -13.82 5.91 14.83
N GLU A 44 -14.72 5.11 15.41
CA GLU A 44 -14.90 5.04 16.86
C GLU A 44 -13.60 4.61 17.57
N VAL A 45 -12.84 3.66 17.01
CA VAL A 45 -11.51 3.27 17.56
C VAL A 45 -10.58 4.47 17.68
N VAL A 46 -10.41 5.23 16.59
CA VAL A 46 -9.50 6.37 16.54
C VAL A 46 -9.96 7.46 17.52
N ASP A 47 -11.27 7.72 17.58
CA ASP A 47 -11.85 8.74 18.45
C ASP A 47 -11.69 8.38 19.94
N LEU A 48 -11.92 7.11 20.31
CA LEU A 48 -11.77 6.63 21.69
C LEU A 48 -10.32 6.67 22.18
N LEU A 49 -9.35 6.39 21.30
CA LEU A 49 -7.93 6.31 21.67
C LEU A 49 -7.20 7.64 21.58
N LYS A 50 -7.75 8.63 20.86
CA LYS A 50 -7.16 9.96 20.70
C LYS A 50 -6.77 10.62 22.05
N PRO A 51 -7.61 10.64 23.10
CA PRO A 51 -7.25 11.24 24.38
C PRO A 51 -6.12 10.49 25.13
N VAL A 52 -5.93 9.20 24.84
CA VAL A 52 -4.85 8.37 25.42
C VAL A 52 -3.54 8.63 24.68
N ILE A 53 -3.60 8.78 23.35
CA ILE A 53 -2.45 8.96 22.47
C ILE A 53 -1.90 10.39 22.51
N ASP A 54 -2.76 11.40 22.57
CA ASP A 54 -2.37 12.82 22.49
C ASP A 54 -1.71 13.36 23.79
N ARG A 55 -1.52 12.51 24.81
CA ARG A 55 -0.85 12.91 26.06
C ARG A 55 0.64 13.21 25.84
N PRO A 56 1.23 14.11 26.63
CA PRO A 56 2.64 14.49 26.49
C PRO A 56 3.60 13.28 26.56
N VAL A 57 4.68 13.32 25.77
CA VAL A 57 5.68 12.23 25.63
C VAL A 57 6.27 11.77 26.98
N GLY A 58 6.31 12.64 27.99
CA GLY A 58 6.76 12.29 29.34
C GLY A 58 5.85 11.31 30.10
N GLU A 59 4.67 11.01 29.56
CA GLU A 59 3.67 10.08 30.12
C GLU A 59 3.53 8.80 29.28
N ALA A 60 4.48 8.50 28.39
CA ALA A 60 4.44 7.27 27.59
C ALA A 60 4.46 6.02 28.48
N THR A 61 3.36 5.27 28.47
CA THR A 61 3.20 4.00 29.18
C THR A 61 3.05 2.84 28.20
N GLU A 62 3.10 1.60 28.71
CA GLU A 62 2.73 0.40 27.93
C GLU A 62 1.30 0.51 27.37
N GLN A 63 0.37 1.16 28.08
CA GLN A 63 -0.99 1.39 27.60
C GLN A 63 -1.05 2.42 26.47
N THR A 64 -0.25 3.49 26.55
CA THR A 64 -0.14 4.46 25.46
C THR A 64 0.43 3.78 24.21
N GLN A 65 1.42 2.90 24.36
CA GLN A 65 1.97 2.13 23.26
C GLN A 65 0.92 1.18 22.65
N LEU A 66 0.21 0.42 23.49
CA LEU A 66 -0.89 -0.44 23.03
C LEU A 66 -1.99 0.35 22.32
N ALA A 67 -2.36 1.53 22.83
CA ALA A 67 -3.33 2.42 22.19
C ALA A 67 -2.84 2.88 20.81
N LYS A 68 -1.55 3.25 20.68
CA LYS A 68 -0.96 3.60 19.38
C LYS A 68 -1.03 2.45 18.38
N GLU A 69 -0.71 1.22 18.80
CA GLU A 69 -0.77 0.04 17.93
C GLU A 69 -2.19 -0.29 17.45
N ILE A 70 -3.18 -0.18 18.35
CA ILE A 70 -4.60 -0.38 18.00
C ILE A 70 -5.07 0.73 17.05
N ALA A 71 -4.78 2.00 17.36
CA ALA A 71 -5.17 3.13 16.53
C ALA A 71 -4.48 3.10 15.16
N ALA A 72 -3.20 2.73 15.09
CA ALA A 72 -2.49 2.53 13.84
C ALA A 72 -3.17 1.46 13.01
N SER A 73 -3.46 0.29 13.59
CA SER A 73 -4.20 -0.78 12.90
C SER A 73 -5.58 -0.32 12.38
N ALA A 74 -6.27 0.54 13.12
CA ALA A 74 -7.55 1.11 12.70
C ALA A 74 -7.39 2.09 11.54
N HIS A 75 -6.39 2.99 11.59
CA HIS A 75 -6.02 3.86 10.48
C HIS A 75 -5.67 3.05 9.23
N GLN A 76 -4.87 2.00 9.35
CA GLN A 76 -4.51 1.11 8.25
C GLN A 76 -5.75 0.55 7.54
N LEU A 77 -6.65 -0.08 8.31
CA LEU A 77 -7.84 -0.73 7.74
C LEU A 77 -8.85 0.29 7.19
N ARG A 78 -9.02 1.44 7.85
CA ARG A 78 -9.89 2.51 7.36
C ARG A 78 -9.31 3.13 6.08
N GLY A 79 -8.00 3.29 6.00
CA GLY A 79 -7.29 3.75 4.81
C GLY A 79 -7.46 2.82 3.61
N GLU A 80 -7.35 1.50 3.82
CA GLU A 80 -7.69 0.49 2.80
C GLU A 80 -9.16 0.59 2.35
N ASP A 81 -10.09 0.77 3.28
CA ASP A 81 -11.51 0.93 2.97
C ASP A 81 -11.79 2.26 2.23
N HIS A 82 -11.12 3.36 2.56
CA HIS A 82 -11.17 4.59 1.78
C HIS A 82 -10.62 4.39 0.36
N PHE A 83 -9.48 3.73 0.24
CA PHE A 83 -8.81 3.48 -1.04
C PHE A 83 -9.67 2.63 -1.99
N ARG A 84 -10.26 1.54 -1.49
CA ARG A 84 -11.19 0.68 -2.26
C ARG A 84 -12.40 1.45 -2.80
N ASN A 85 -12.81 2.50 -2.12
CA ASN A 85 -13.91 3.37 -2.52
C ASN A 85 -13.46 4.61 -3.32
N ALA A 86 -12.24 4.60 -3.86
CA ALA A 86 -11.62 5.71 -4.60
C ALA A 86 -11.56 7.05 -3.82
N ARG A 87 -11.66 7.01 -2.49
CA ARG A 87 -11.49 8.17 -1.59
C ARG A 87 -10.00 8.34 -1.27
N ILE A 88 -9.23 8.72 -2.27
CA ILE A 88 -7.76 8.67 -2.23
C ILE A 88 -7.16 9.64 -1.20
N LYS A 89 -7.76 10.82 -1.02
CA LYS A 89 -7.26 11.83 -0.07
C LYS A 89 -7.41 11.33 1.37
N GLU A 90 -8.56 10.75 1.69
CA GLU A 90 -8.85 10.17 2.99
C GLU A 90 -7.98 8.94 3.26
N ALA A 91 -7.79 8.06 2.27
CA ALA A 91 -6.89 6.92 2.38
C ALA A 91 -5.46 7.35 2.72
N LEU A 92 -4.93 8.35 2.02
CA LEU A 92 -3.59 8.86 2.28
C LEU A 92 -3.48 9.49 3.68
N ALA A 93 -4.50 10.23 4.12
CA ALA A 93 -4.50 10.82 5.47
C ALA A 93 -4.45 9.74 6.56
N ASP A 94 -5.17 8.63 6.39
CA ASP A 94 -5.12 7.49 7.30
C ASP A 94 -3.75 6.79 7.29
N PHE A 95 -3.15 6.56 6.11
CA PHE A 95 -1.80 6.00 6.03
C PHE A 95 -0.71 6.92 6.61
N ASP A 96 -0.86 8.24 6.46
CA ASP A 96 0.02 9.22 7.10
C ASP A 96 -0.12 9.17 8.63
N ALA A 97 -1.35 9.01 9.15
CA ALA A 97 -1.60 8.86 10.58
C ALA A 97 -1.04 7.54 11.13
N PHE A 98 -1.13 6.43 10.39
CA PHE A 98 -0.47 5.17 10.75
C PHE A 98 1.03 5.38 10.99
N ILE A 99 1.72 6.02 10.04
CA ILE A 99 3.17 6.25 10.13
C ILE A 99 3.52 7.23 11.26
N ALA A 100 2.66 8.23 11.52
CA ALA A 100 2.88 9.15 12.63
C ALA A 100 2.82 8.43 13.99
N LEU A 101 2.01 7.37 14.11
CA LEU A 101 1.91 6.55 15.32
C LEU A 101 3.04 5.53 15.43
N LEU A 102 3.45 4.92 14.32
CA LEU A 102 4.50 3.90 14.23
C LEU A 102 5.57 4.30 13.17
N PRO A 103 6.46 5.25 13.48
CA PRO A 103 7.45 5.75 12.50
C PRO A 103 8.43 4.68 11.99
N GLU A 104 8.70 3.66 12.80
CA GLU A 104 9.56 2.52 12.46
C GLU A 104 8.96 1.65 11.34
N GLU A 105 7.64 1.64 11.19
CA GLU A 105 6.93 0.87 10.17
C GLU A 105 6.87 1.62 8.82
N ALA A 106 7.34 2.88 8.75
CA ALA A 106 7.29 3.71 7.55
C ALA A 106 7.95 3.03 6.33
N ALA A 107 9.06 2.33 6.56
CA ALA A 107 9.76 1.60 5.50
C ALA A 107 8.95 0.39 4.99
N GLY A 108 8.14 -0.25 5.83
CA GLY A 108 7.26 -1.35 5.41
C GLY A 108 6.04 -0.91 4.59
N HIS A 109 5.70 0.37 4.58
CA HIS A 109 4.37 0.86 4.19
C HIS A 109 4.18 1.12 2.68
N TRP A 110 4.37 0.12 1.84
CA TRP A 110 4.25 0.23 0.37
C TRP A 110 2.88 0.71 -0.13
N GLN A 111 1.78 0.38 0.55
CA GLN A 111 0.43 0.81 0.14
C GLN A 111 0.27 2.34 0.13
N ARG A 112 1.03 3.04 0.98
CA ARG A 112 1.07 4.51 0.99
C ARG A 112 1.69 5.03 -0.30
N GLY A 113 2.72 4.36 -0.83
CA GLY A 113 3.32 4.71 -2.12
C GLY A 113 2.32 4.65 -3.26
N ILE A 114 1.46 3.63 -3.25
CA ILE A 114 0.36 3.49 -4.22
C ILE A 114 -0.68 4.60 -4.02
N ALA A 115 -1.09 4.88 -2.79
CA ALA A 115 -2.00 6.00 -2.50
C ALA A 115 -1.43 7.35 -2.94
N LEU A 116 -0.13 7.58 -2.76
CA LEU A 116 0.57 8.79 -3.22
C LEU A 116 0.54 8.93 -4.74
N TYR A 117 0.72 7.83 -5.49
CA TYR A 117 0.56 7.81 -6.94
C TYR A 117 -0.83 8.30 -7.35
N TYR A 118 -1.90 7.73 -6.78
CA TYR A 118 -3.27 8.15 -7.10
C TYR A 118 -3.61 9.54 -6.59
N ALA A 119 -2.96 10.02 -5.54
CA ALA A 119 -3.11 11.38 -5.04
C ALA A 119 -2.38 12.43 -5.92
N GLY A 120 -1.64 12.00 -6.94
CA GLY A 120 -0.83 12.86 -7.79
C GLY A 120 0.46 13.35 -7.13
N LYS A 121 0.81 12.80 -5.96
CA LYS A 121 2.03 13.14 -5.20
C LYS A 121 3.19 12.24 -5.64
N PHE A 122 3.55 12.33 -6.92
CA PHE A 122 4.47 11.38 -7.55
C PHE A 122 5.87 11.39 -6.94
N GLN A 123 6.43 12.57 -6.62
CA GLN A 123 7.75 12.65 -5.99
C GLN A 123 7.77 12.00 -4.61
N ASP A 124 6.72 12.19 -3.81
CA ASP A 124 6.60 11.53 -2.51
C ASP A 124 6.46 10.00 -2.70
N GLY A 125 5.78 9.56 -3.75
CA GLY A 125 5.67 8.15 -4.14
C GLY A 125 7.03 7.54 -4.50
N VAL A 126 7.85 8.24 -5.29
CA VAL A 126 9.25 7.85 -5.58
C VAL A 126 10.00 7.62 -4.27
N ASN A 127 10.01 8.62 -3.38
CA ASN A 127 10.71 8.56 -2.10
C ASN A 127 10.20 7.38 -1.23
N GLN A 128 8.89 7.10 -1.23
CA GLN A 128 8.31 6.01 -0.46
C GLN A 128 8.75 4.63 -0.97
N PHE A 129 8.84 4.42 -2.30
CA PHE A 129 9.27 3.13 -2.86
C PHE A 129 10.79 2.93 -2.77
N GLU A 130 11.58 4.01 -2.80
CA GLU A 130 13.00 3.98 -2.46
C GLU A 130 13.21 3.58 -0.98
N LEU A 131 12.40 4.15 -0.07
CA LEU A 131 12.41 3.78 1.33
C LEU A 131 12.00 2.31 1.51
N HIS A 132 10.93 1.85 0.86
CA HIS A 132 10.47 0.46 0.99
C HIS A 132 11.49 -0.56 0.49
N ARG A 133 12.26 -0.21 -0.54
CA ARG A 133 13.36 -1.05 -1.02
C ARG A 133 14.37 -1.40 0.07
N THR A 134 14.56 -0.54 1.09
CA THR A 134 15.53 -0.79 2.17
C THR A 134 15.16 -2.00 3.04
N VAL A 135 13.87 -2.37 3.10
CA VAL A 135 13.38 -3.53 3.87
C VAL A 135 12.91 -4.68 2.96
N ASN A 136 12.59 -4.41 1.70
CA ASN A 136 12.16 -5.41 0.73
C ASN A 136 12.83 -5.20 -0.65
N PRO A 137 14.12 -5.55 -0.80
CA PRO A 137 14.90 -5.25 -2.00
C PRO A 137 14.59 -6.18 -3.19
N ASP A 138 13.88 -7.29 -2.95
CA ASP A 138 13.64 -8.35 -3.93
C ASP A 138 12.20 -8.31 -4.50
N ASP A 139 11.52 -7.16 -4.40
CA ASP A 139 10.16 -6.96 -4.89
C ASP A 139 10.13 -6.17 -6.20
N VAL A 140 9.79 -6.87 -7.29
CA VAL A 140 9.61 -6.23 -8.60
C VAL A 140 8.46 -5.23 -8.57
N GLU A 141 7.37 -5.50 -7.85
CA GLU A 141 6.19 -4.62 -7.81
C GLU A 141 6.54 -3.24 -7.26
N ASN A 142 7.28 -3.18 -6.14
CA ASN A 142 7.84 -1.93 -5.61
C ASN A 142 8.62 -1.14 -6.69
N SER A 143 9.45 -1.84 -7.46
CA SER A 143 10.29 -1.23 -8.49
C SER A 143 9.48 -0.77 -9.72
N LEU A 144 8.39 -1.47 -10.05
CA LEU A 144 7.43 -1.06 -11.08
C LEU A 144 6.66 0.19 -10.64
N TRP A 145 6.12 0.22 -9.41
CA TRP A 145 5.42 1.39 -8.88
C TRP A 145 6.31 2.62 -8.73
N HIS A 146 7.56 2.44 -8.31
CA HIS A 146 8.58 3.48 -8.35
C HIS A 146 8.71 4.09 -9.75
N LEU A 147 8.82 3.23 -10.77
CA LEU A 147 8.95 3.65 -12.16
C LEU A 147 7.69 4.35 -12.68
N LEU A 148 6.50 3.87 -12.30
CA LEU A 148 5.22 4.53 -12.61
C LEU A 148 5.15 5.93 -11.99
N CYS A 149 5.63 6.13 -10.76
CA CYS A 149 5.73 7.47 -10.17
C CYS A 149 6.72 8.37 -10.92
N LEU A 150 7.91 7.87 -11.25
CA LEU A 150 8.90 8.60 -12.03
C LEU A 150 8.35 9.09 -13.38
N MET A 151 7.62 8.23 -14.10
CA MET A 151 7.04 8.55 -15.40
C MET A 151 6.00 9.68 -15.34
N ARG A 152 5.51 10.02 -14.14
CA ARG A 152 4.55 11.11 -13.92
C ARG A 152 5.20 12.42 -13.49
N LEU A 153 6.52 12.45 -13.31
CA LEU A 153 7.26 13.68 -13.01
C LEU A 153 7.45 14.55 -14.26
N PRO A 154 7.57 15.88 -14.12
CA PRO A 154 7.84 16.78 -15.24
C PRO A 154 9.14 16.41 -15.98
N GLY A 155 9.06 16.29 -17.30
CA GLY A 155 10.23 15.96 -18.14
C GLY A 155 10.62 14.47 -18.16
N ALA A 156 9.84 13.60 -17.53
CA ALA A 156 10.04 12.16 -17.63
C ALA A 156 9.78 11.66 -19.05
N THR A 157 10.64 10.76 -19.53
CA THR A 157 10.45 9.98 -20.76
C THR A 157 10.64 8.50 -20.41
N VAL A 158 10.14 7.61 -21.28
CA VAL A 158 10.31 6.16 -21.07
C VAL A 158 11.80 5.80 -20.97
N GLU A 159 12.65 6.43 -21.78
CA GLU A 159 14.09 6.20 -21.81
C GLU A 159 14.76 6.60 -20.49
N ASN A 160 14.59 7.85 -20.05
CA ASN A 160 15.27 8.34 -18.83
C ASN A 160 14.73 7.71 -17.54
N THR A 161 13.47 7.25 -17.57
CA THR A 161 12.82 6.63 -16.42
C THR A 161 13.27 5.17 -16.26
N ARG A 162 13.52 4.46 -17.38
CA ARG A 162 14.11 3.11 -17.37
C ARG A 162 15.52 3.07 -16.79
N GLU A 163 16.31 4.11 -17.00
CA GLU A 163 17.67 4.22 -16.44
C GLU A 163 17.66 4.27 -14.91
N GLN A 164 16.57 4.75 -14.31
CA GLN A 164 16.38 4.87 -12.86
C GLN A 164 15.70 3.63 -12.26
N TYR A 165 15.49 2.56 -13.03
CA TYR A 165 14.84 1.36 -12.53
C TYR A 165 15.62 0.71 -11.38
N LEU A 166 14.90 0.41 -10.31
CA LEU A 166 15.42 -0.28 -9.14
C LEU A 166 15.59 -1.77 -9.46
N GLN A 167 16.78 -2.18 -9.93
CA GLN A 167 17.03 -3.57 -10.37
C GLN A 167 16.74 -4.61 -9.27
N VAL A 168 15.94 -5.63 -9.60
CA VAL A 168 15.62 -6.76 -8.72
C VAL A 168 16.16 -8.05 -9.34
N THR A 169 16.77 -8.91 -8.50
CA THR A 169 17.45 -10.13 -8.98
C THR A 169 16.90 -11.44 -8.40
N ARG A 170 16.08 -11.38 -7.34
CA ARG A 170 15.66 -12.59 -6.59
C ARG A 170 14.14 -12.74 -6.43
N ASP A 171 13.34 -11.97 -7.17
CA ASP A 171 11.89 -12.19 -7.20
C ASP A 171 11.57 -13.48 -7.96
N ARG A 172 11.01 -14.46 -7.24
CA ARG A 172 10.68 -15.79 -7.80
C ARG A 172 9.23 -15.90 -8.26
N ARG A 173 8.41 -14.88 -8.04
CA ARG A 173 7.00 -14.90 -8.45
C ARG A 173 6.91 -14.82 -9.97
N ILE A 174 5.94 -15.53 -10.53
CA ILE A 174 5.61 -15.45 -11.96
C ILE A 174 4.53 -14.39 -12.15
N PRO A 175 4.64 -13.45 -13.12
CA PRO A 175 5.69 -13.31 -14.14
C PRO A 175 6.68 -12.15 -13.86
N MET A 176 7.15 -11.99 -12.62
CA MET A 176 7.85 -10.76 -12.20
C MET A 176 9.15 -10.49 -12.96
N THR A 177 9.92 -11.53 -13.31
CA THR A 177 11.11 -11.36 -14.15
C THR A 177 10.76 -10.83 -15.55
N GLN A 178 9.69 -11.35 -16.17
CA GLN A 178 9.25 -10.92 -17.50
C GLN A 178 8.67 -9.50 -17.47
N LEU A 179 7.93 -9.15 -16.42
CA LEU A 179 7.44 -7.78 -16.21
C LEU A 179 8.61 -6.79 -16.05
N GLN A 180 9.62 -7.13 -15.24
CA GLN A 180 10.83 -6.31 -15.14
C GLN A 180 11.50 -6.13 -16.52
N ASN A 181 11.65 -7.20 -17.30
CA ASN A 181 12.25 -7.12 -18.63
C ASN A 181 11.42 -6.24 -19.57
N LEU A 182 10.09 -6.35 -19.56
CA LEU A 182 9.21 -5.49 -20.35
C LEU A 182 9.37 -4.01 -19.97
N TYR A 183 9.29 -3.69 -18.68
CA TYR A 183 9.39 -2.30 -18.20
C TYR A 183 10.77 -1.70 -18.46
N THR A 184 11.83 -2.51 -18.46
CA THR A 184 13.20 -2.08 -18.77
C THR A 184 13.56 -2.16 -20.26
N GLY A 185 12.61 -2.50 -21.14
CA GLY A 185 12.81 -2.55 -22.60
C GLY A 185 13.64 -3.76 -23.10
N LYS A 186 13.77 -4.79 -22.28
CA LYS A 186 14.53 -6.03 -22.55
C LYS A 186 13.64 -7.24 -22.82
N GLY A 187 12.32 -7.07 -22.83
CA GLY A 187 11.34 -8.14 -23.03
C GLY A 187 10.08 -7.62 -23.70
N THR A 188 9.20 -8.55 -24.02
CA THR A 188 7.96 -8.29 -24.76
C THR A 188 6.72 -8.66 -23.94
N GLU A 189 5.56 -8.19 -24.39
CA GLU A 189 4.27 -8.64 -23.83
C GLU A 189 4.11 -10.16 -23.94
N GLU A 190 4.54 -10.75 -25.07
CA GLU A 190 4.42 -12.18 -25.32
C GLU A 190 5.20 -12.99 -24.28
N ASP A 191 6.38 -12.53 -23.87
CA ASP A 191 7.17 -13.17 -22.81
C ASP A 191 6.39 -13.20 -21.49
N VAL A 192 5.73 -12.10 -21.13
CA VAL A 192 4.91 -12.00 -19.90
C VAL A 192 3.72 -12.95 -19.96
N ILE A 193 2.96 -12.92 -21.06
CA ILE A 193 1.78 -13.76 -21.24
C ILE A 193 2.16 -15.24 -21.24
N THR A 194 3.25 -15.60 -21.91
CA THR A 194 3.74 -16.98 -21.99
C THR A 194 4.20 -17.50 -20.62
N ALA A 195 4.88 -16.67 -19.84
CA ALA A 195 5.26 -17.04 -18.47
C ALA A 195 4.03 -17.30 -17.59
N ALA A 196 2.97 -16.49 -17.73
CA ALA A 196 1.76 -16.61 -16.93
C ALA A 196 0.76 -17.68 -17.41
N SER A 197 0.82 -18.11 -18.68
CA SER A 197 -0.18 -19.02 -19.28
C SER A 197 -0.23 -20.39 -18.62
N SER A 198 0.88 -20.83 -18.02
CA SER A 198 0.98 -22.10 -17.29
C SER A 198 0.91 -21.94 -15.76
N ALA A 199 0.68 -20.71 -15.27
CA ALA A 199 0.78 -20.36 -13.86
C ALA A 199 -0.59 -20.26 -13.16
N SER A 200 -0.58 -19.81 -11.90
CA SER A 200 -1.77 -19.63 -11.06
C SER A 200 -2.69 -18.52 -11.57
N GLU A 201 -3.91 -18.48 -11.03
CA GLU A 201 -4.83 -17.36 -11.27
C GLU A 201 -4.25 -16.02 -10.80
N ASP A 202 -3.54 -16.00 -9.66
CA ASP A 202 -2.81 -14.83 -9.18
C ASP A 202 -1.76 -14.33 -10.19
N ALA A 203 -1.03 -15.24 -10.84
CA ALA A 203 -0.04 -14.87 -11.86
C ALA A 203 -0.72 -14.21 -13.08
N ARG A 204 -1.90 -14.70 -13.49
CA ARG A 204 -2.71 -14.07 -14.54
C ARG A 204 -3.22 -12.70 -14.11
N PHE A 205 -3.69 -12.57 -12.86
CA PHE A 205 -4.11 -11.28 -12.30
C PHE A 205 -2.98 -10.23 -12.36
N TYR A 206 -1.78 -10.58 -11.88
CA TYR A 206 -0.63 -9.66 -11.90
C TYR A 206 -0.15 -9.36 -13.32
N THR A 207 -0.27 -10.32 -14.24
CA THR A 207 -0.02 -10.09 -15.67
C THR A 207 -0.94 -9.02 -16.22
N ASP A 208 -2.25 -9.19 -16.02
CA ASP A 208 -3.25 -8.23 -16.51
C ASP A 208 -3.08 -6.85 -15.85
N LEU A 209 -2.86 -6.79 -14.54
CA LEU A 209 -2.65 -5.52 -13.86
C LEU A 209 -1.43 -4.77 -14.43
N TYR A 210 -0.26 -5.42 -14.46
CA TYR A 210 0.97 -4.73 -14.81
C TYR A 210 1.18 -4.53 -16.31
N LEU A 211 0.57 -5.32 -17.19
CA LEU A 211 0.49 -4.98 -18.62
C LEU A 211 -0.41 -3.77 -18.86
N GLY A 212 -1.53 -3.68 -18.16
CA GLY A 212 -2.41 -2.52 -18.23
C GLY A 212 -1.71 -1.23 -17.80
N LEU A 213 -1.00 -1.26 -16.67
CA LEU A 213 -0.21 -0.13 -16.17
C LEU A 213 0.98 0.21 -17.09
N TYR A 214 1.61 -0.80 -17.70
CA TYR A 214 2.70 -0.59 -18.66
C TYR A 214 2.24 0.20 -19.88
N TYR A 215 1.09 -0.18 -20.45
CA TYR A 215 0.57 0.51 -21.62
C TYR A 215 0.16 1.95 -21.32
N GLU A 216 -0.37 2.23 -20.12
CA GLU A 216 -0.60 3.62 -19.70
C GLU A 216 0.69 4.41 -19.56
N MET A 217 1.72 3.80 -18.96
CA MET A 217 3.03 4.42 -18.78
C MET A 217 3.64 4.88 -20.12
N ILE A 218 3.47 4.09 -21.19
CA ILE A 218 3.97 4.45 -22.53
C ILE A 218 2.95 5.22 -23.39
N GLY A 219 1.78 5.56 -22.84
CA GLY A 219 0.76 6.37 -23.50
C GLY A 219 -0.26 5.61 -24.37
N ASP A 220 -0.22 4.29 -24.41
CA ASP A 220 -1.16 3.45 -25.17
C ASP A 220 -2.40 3.09 -24.33
N LYS A 221 -3.28 4.07 -24.14
CA LYS A 221 -4.51 3.91 -23.33
C LYS A 221 -5.47 2.86 -23.90
N GLU A 222 -5.51 2.70 -25.23
CA GLU A 222 -6.37 1.74 -25.92
C GLU A 222 -5.96 0.30 -25.61
N LYS A 223 -4.66 0.00 -25.72
CA LYS A 223 -4.14 -1.32 -25.40
C LYS A 223 -4.20 -1.62 -23.91
N SER A 224 -4.06 -0.61 -23.05
CA SER A 224 -4.16 -0.76 -21.59
C SER A 224 -5.52 -1.26 -21.11
N LEU A 225 -6.62 -0.65 -21.59
CA LEU A 225 -7.96 -0.85 -21.02
C LEU A 225 -8.38 -2.32 -20.88
N PRO A 226 -8.25 -3.20 -21.89
CA PRO A 226 -8.66 -4.59 -21.75
C PRO A 226 -7.88 -5.35 -20.66
N PHE A 227 -6.61 -5.03 -20.45
CA PHE A 227 -5.81 -5.64 -19.38
C PHE A 227 -6.30 -5.19 -17.99
N ILE A 228 -6.47 -3.87 -17.78
CA ILE A 228 -6.99 -3.33 -16.52
C ILE A 228 -8.40 -3.88 -16.23
N ALA A 229 -9.27 -3.94 -17.24
CA ALA A 229 -10.63 -4.45 -17.08
C ALA A 229 -10.64 -5.92 -16.62
N ARG A 230 -9.79 -6.77 -17.21
CA ARG A 230 -9.66 -8.17 -16.77
C ARG A 230 -9.15 -8.27 -15.33
N ALA A 231 -8.10 -7.53 -14.98
CA ALA A 231 -7.57 -7.51 -13.61
C ALA A 231 -8.63 -7.07 -12.59
N ALA A 232 -9.37 -6.00 -12.89
CA ALA A 232 -10.44 -5.49 -12.01
C ALA A 232 -11.62 -6.46 -11.87
N SER A 233 -11.93 -7.22 -12.92
CA SER A 233 -13.01 -8.20 -12.94
C SER A 233 -12.66 -9.55 -12.30
N ASN A 234 -11.40 -9.77 -11.89
CA ASN A 234 -10.98 -11.04 -11.34
C ASN A 234 -11.64 -11.28 -9.96
N PRO A 235 -12.52 -12.30 -9.83
CA PRO A 235 -13.28 -12.52 -8.59
C PRO A 235 -12.43 -13.10 -7.45
N THR A 236 -11.23 -13.62 -7.76
CA THR A 236 -10.33 -14.22 -6.77
C THR A 236 -9.36 -13.21 -6.18
N ALA A 237 -9.16 -12.06 -6.84
CA ALA A 237 -8.33 -10.95 -6.38
C ALA A 237 -9.02 -10.14 -5.26
N THR A 238 -9.15 -10.78 -4.10
CA THR A 238 -9.77 -10.24 -2.87
C THR A 238 -8.78 -9.50 -1.96
N HIS A 239 -7.49 -9.52 -2.31
CA HIS A 239 -6.44 -8.80 -1.62
C HIS A 239 -6.33 -7.34 -2.09
N TYR A 240 -5.52 -6.54 -1.41
CA TYR A 240 -5.34 -5.11 -1.68
C TYR A 240 -5.01 -4.80 -3.15
N MET A 241 -4.14 -5.56 -3.81
CA MET A 241 -3.85 -5.32 -5.24
C MET A 241 -5.08 -5.49 -6.16
N GLY A 242 -6.04 -6.35 -5.79
CA GLY A 242 -7.33 -6.42 -6.49
C GLY A 242 -8.16 -5.15 -6.28
N ASP A 243 -8.13 -4.57 -5.08
CA ASP A 243 -8.71 -3.25 -4.83
C ASP A 243 -8.01 -2.17 -5.66
N VAL A 244 -6.68 -2.24 -5.81
CA VAL A 244 -5.93 -1.35 -6.70
C VAL A 244 -6.43 -1.44 -8.14
N ALA A 245 -6.60 -2.64 -8.69
CA ALA A 245 -7.10 -2.81 -10.06
C ALA A 245 -8.51 -2.21 -10.24
N ARG A 246 -9.42 -2.45 -9.28
CA ARG A 246 -10.79 -1.92 -9.29
C ARG A 246 -10.82 -0.39 -9.14
N THR A 247 -10.08 0.14 -8.17
CA THR A 247 -9.95 1.59 -7.93
C THR A 247 -9.33 2.29 -9.14
N HIS A 248 -8.31 1.69 -9.76
CA HIS A 248 -7.69 2.22 -10.98
C HIS A 248 -8.71 2.38 -12.10
N LEU A 249 -9.47 1.32 -12.40
CA LEU A 249 -10.48 1.34 -13.45
C LEU A 249 -11.58 2.38 -13.17
N LEU A 250 -12.01 2.49 -11.90
CA LEU A 250 -13.02 3.47 -11.49
C LEU A 250 -12.51 4.91 -11.69
N LEU A 251 -11.28 5.22 -11.26
CA LEU A 251 -10.67 6.53 -11.40
C LEU A 251 -10.42 6.92 -12.86
N ARG A 252 -10.05 5.95 -13.71
CA ARG A 252 -9.96 6.15 -15.17
C ARG A 252 -11.29 6.63 -15.75
N GLY A 253 -12.38 5.92 -15.45
CA GLY A 253 -13.71 6.29 -15.94
C GLY A 253 -14.17 7.68 -15.48
N GLN A 254 -13.78 8.09 -14.26
CA GLN A 254 -14.05 9.45 -13.77
C GLN A 254 -13.23 10.52 -14.50
N ALA A 255 -11.95 10.23 -14.82
CA ALA A 255 -11.11 11.16 -15.57
C ALA A 255 -11.66 11.37 -17.00
N ASP A 256 -12.02 10.28 -17.68
CA ASP A 256 -12.60 10.32 -19.03
C ASP A 256 -13.92 11.12 -19.05
N ALA A 257 -14.77 10.94 -18.03
CA ALA A 257 -16.03 11.68 -17.88
C ALA A 257 -15.81 13.19 -17.64
N ASN A 258 -14.68 13.57 -17.04
CA ASN A 258 -14.32 14.95 -16.74
C ASN A 258 -13.52 15.63 -17.87
N GLY A 259 -13.24 14.93 -18.98
CA GLY A 259 -12.59 15.50 -20.17
C GLY A 259 -11.07 15.74 -20.04
N ASN A 260 -10.38 15.01 -19.16
CA ASN A 260 -8.93 15.09 -18.94
C ASN A 260 -8.15 13.97 -19.62
#